data_AF-A0ABC8CD00-F1
#
_entry.id   AF-A0ABC8CD00-F1
#
_cell.length_a   1.000
_cell.length_b   1.000
_cell.length_c   1.000
_cell.angle_alpha   90.00
_cell.angle_beta   90.00
_cell.angle_gamma   90.00
#
_symmetry.space_group_name_H-M   'P 1'
#
loop_
_entity.id
_entity.type
_entity.pdbx_description
1 polymer ?
#
loop_
_entity_poly.entity_id
_entity_poly.type
_entity_poly.pdbx_seq_one_letter_code
_entity_poly.pdbx_strand_id
1 'polypeptide(L)'
;MAIGKFAVSGGILSACILTLMGIPSTARAASLAGACTAMNSHVIRGAQIVSSYVVQKGSFTTQPSPIAPDLDTRLASMPAFCRVQVVATPSSDSKVGVEVWLPLEHWNGRFLGTGNGAGLGGSLTKWEWSRG
;
A
#
# COMPACT_ATOMS: atom_id res chain seq x y z
N MET A 1 18.49 -50.97 -32.67
CA MET A 1 17.88 -49.73 -32.14
C MET A 1 17.35 -50.06 -30.75
N ALA A 2 18.27 -50.10 -29.78
CA ALA A 2 18.13 -50.95 -28.60
C ALA A 2 17.62 -50.18 -27.37
N ILE A 3 16.33 -50.37 -27.12
CA ILE A 3 15.67 -50.71 -25.85
C ILE A 3 16.65 -51.08 -24.70
N GLY A 4 16.44 -50.50 -23.51
CA GLY A 4 17.12 -50.91 -22.28
C GLY A 4 16.38 -50.46 -21.03
N LYS A 5 15.31 -51.16 -20.67
CA LYS A 5 14.70 -51.12 -19.33
C LYS A 5 15.72 -51.67 -18.33
N PHE A 6 16.15 -50.88 -17.34
CA PHE A 6 16.88 -51.39 -16.18
C PHE A 6 16.03 -51.26 -14.92
N ALA A 7 15.46 -52.40 -14.53
CA ALA A 7 15.00 -52.64 -13.18
C ALA A 7 16.23 -52.81 -12.27
N VAL A 8 16.22 -52.17 -11.10
CA VAL A 8 17.15 -52.49 -10.00
C VAL A 8 16.33 -52.64 -8.73
N SER A 9 16.08 -53.89 -8.36
CA SER A 9 15.71 -54.30 -7.01
C SER A 9 17.01 -54.65 -6.27
N GLY A 10 17.45 -53.79 -5.35
CA GLY A 10 18.58 -54.06 -4.46
C GLY A 10 18.07 -54.13 -3.02
N GLY A 11 18.15 -55.31 -2.43
CA GLY A 11 17.71 -55.55 -1.05
C GLY A 11 18.72 -55.16 0.02
N ILE A 12 18.14 -54.81 1.18
CA ILE A 12 18.60 -55.02 2.56
C ILE A 12 19.61 -54.02 3.17
N LEU A 13 19.04 -53.23 4.11
CA LEU A 13 19.60 -52.65 5.35
C LEU A 13 20.84 -51.75 5.22
N SER A 14 20.62 -50.48 4.86
CA SER A 14 21.46 -49.38 5.35
C SER A 14 20.63 -48.10 5.38
N ALA A 15 20.50 -47.53 6.58
CA ALA A 15 19.89 -46.27 6.95
C ALA A 15 18.93 -45.63 5.94
N CYS A 16 17.63 -45.69 6.25
CA CYS A 16 16.61 -44.86 5.64
C CYS A 16 16.88 -43.39 6.04
N ILE A 17 17.89 -42.77 5.45
CA ILE A 17 18.07 -41.32 5.47
C ILE A 17 17.04 -40.80 4.48
N LEU A 18 15.79 -40.69 4.95
CA LEU A 18 14.88 -39.68 4.41
C LEU A 18 15.55 -38.34 4.71
N THR A 19 16.36 -37.84 3.78
CA THR A 19 16.60 -36.40 3.71
C THR A 19 15.26 -35.77 3.40
N LEU A 20 14.53 -35.42 4.46
CA LEU A 20 13.49 -34.42 4.43
C LEU A 20 14.20 -33.15 3.92
N MET A 21 14.28 -32.97 2.60
CA MET A 21 14.59 -31.68 2.02
C MET A 21 13.42 -30.78 2.43
N GLY A 22 13.52 -30.19 3.62
CA GLY A 22 12.62 -29.17 4.08
C GLY A 22 12.66 -28.08 3.02
N ILE A 23 11.57 -27.96 2.26
CA ILE A 23 11.35 -26.82 1.38
C ILE A 23 11.45 -25.62 2.33
N PRO A 24 12.46 -24.73 2.21
CA PRO A 24 12.47 -23.53 3.01
C PRO A 24 11.25 -22.73 2.55
N SER A 25 10.17 -22.78 3.34
CA SER A 25 9.06 -21.85 3.20
C SER A 25 9.62 -20.48 3.53
N THR A 26 10.13 -19.79 2.52
CA THR A 26 10.48 -18.38 2.63
C THR A 26 9.18 -17.61 2.78
N ALA A 27 8.70 -17.52 4.03
CA ALA A 27 7.65 -16.59 4.38
C ALA A 27 8.20 -15.19 4.14
N ARG A 28 7.93 -14.63 2.95
CA ARG A 28 8.33 -13.27 2.62
C ARG A 28 7.51 -12.33 3.49
N ALA A 29 8.13 -11.76 4.52
CA ALA A 29 7.53 -10.70 5.29
C ALA A 29 7.10 -9.59 4.31
N ALA A 30 5.80 -9.28 4.28
CA ALA A 30 5.29 -8.20 3.47
C ALA A 30 5.86 -6.89 4.04
N SER A 31 6.62 -6.16 3.24
CA SER A 31 7.05 -4.82 3.63
C SER A 31 5.84 -3.89 3.66
N LEU A 32 5.88 -2.86 4.51
CA LEU A 32 4.80 -1.86 4.56
C LEU A 32 4.65 -1.12 3.22
N ALA A 33 5.74 -0.94 2.48
CA ALA A 33 5.71 -0.45 1.10
C ALA A 33 4.97 -1.40 0.15
N GLY A 34 5.19 -2.72 0.27
CA GLY A 34 4.48 -3.72 -0.51
C GLY A 34 2.99 -3.80 -0.15
N ALA A 35 2.67 -3.70 1.14
CA ALA A 35 1.30 -3.66 1.65
C ALA A 35 0.56 -2.39 1.17
N CYS A 36 1.24 -1.24 1.09
CA CYS A 36 0.71 -0.02 0.51
C CYS A 36 0.27 -0.25 -0.95
N THR A 37 1.18 -0.71 -1.82
CA THR A 37 0.85 -0.96 -3.22
C THR A 37 -0.24 -2.03 -3.39
N ALA A 38 -0.25 -3.06 -2.55
CA ALA A 38 -1.28 -4.10 -2.58
C ALA A 38 -2.68 -3.57 -2.23
N MET A 39 -2.80 -2.42 -1.56
CA MET A 39 -4.08 -1.83 -1.20
C MET A 39 -4.91 -1.42 -2.42
N ASN A 40 -4.29 -1.18 -3.57
CA ASN A 40 -5.01 -0.85 -4.81
C ASN A 40 -6.06 -1.90 -5.22
N SER A 41 -5.91 -3.17 -4.80
CA SER A 41 -6.87 -4.24 -5.11
C SER A 41 -7.90 -4.47 -4.00
N HIS A 42 -7.88 -3.68 -2.93
CA HIS A 42 -8.79 -3.86 -1.81
C HIS A 42 -10.18 -3.27 -2.11
N VAL A 43 -11.21 -4.01 -1.72
CA VAL A 43 -12.61 -3.62 -1.95
C VAL A 43 -13.22 -3.09 -0.66
N ILE A 44 -13.80 -1.89 -0.73
CA ILE A 44 -14.51 -1.26 0.38
C ILE A 44 -15.97 -1.09 -0.05
N ARG A 45 -16.92 -1.44 0.81
CA ARG A 45 -18.34 -1.21 0.50
C ARG A 45 -18.63 0.29 0.51
N GLY A 46 -19.17 0.81 -0.59
CA GLY A 46 -19.54 2.23 -0.71
C GLY A 46 -18.37 3.19 -0.96
N ALA A 47 -17.16 2.65 -1.18
CA ALA A 47 -15.99 3.45 -1.55
C ALA A 47 -15.03 2.66 -2.44
N GLN A 48 -14.31 3.38 -3.29
CA GLN A 48 -13.32 2.83 -4.20
C GLN A 48 -11.96 3.43 -3.91
N ILE A 49 -10.95 2.58 -3.73
CA ILE A 49 -9.55 3.01 -3.74
C ILE A 49 -9.17 3.32 -5.18
N VAL A 50 -8.85 4.58 -5.45
CA VAL A 50 -8.45 5.08 -6.77
C VAL A 50 -6.96 4.87 -6.99
N SER A 51 -6.16 5.11 -5.96
CA SER A 51 -4.73 4.87 -5.99
C SER A 51 -4.19 4.62 -4.58
N SER A 52 -3.11 3.86 -4.50
CA SER A 52 -2.30 3.69 -3.31
C SER A 52 -0.84 3.54 -3.69
N TYR A 53 0.02 4.40 -3.15
CA TYR A 53 1.44 4.41 -3.49
C TYR A 53 2.29 5.03 -2.38
N VAL A 54 3.58 4.69 -2.39
CA VAL A 54 4.55 5.25 -1.46
C VAL A 54 5.00 6.64 -1.91
N VAL A 55 4.91 7.60 -1.00
CA VAL A 55 5.54 8.91 -1.11
C VAL A 55 6.83 8.89 -0.32
N GLN A 56 7.94 9.29 -0.95
CA GLN A 56 9.24 9.30 -0.31
C GLN A 56 9.36 10.47 0.67
N LYS A 57 10.29 10.33 1.63
CA LYS A 57 10.57 11.39 2.61
C LYS A 57 10.84 12.71 1.88
N GLY A 58 10.14 13.76 2.28
CA GLY A 58 10.30 15.11 1.74
C GLY A 58 9.91 15.30 0.27
N SER A 59 9.36 14.29 -0.40
CA SER A 59 9.00 14.38 -1.83
C SER A 59 7.56 14.86 -2.07
N PHE A 60 6.77 15.05 -1.00
CA PHE A 60 5.41 15.56 -1.13
C PHE A 60 5.43 17.09 -1.28
N THR A 61 4.81 17.59 -2.34
CA THR A 61 4.70 19.02 -2.61
C THR A 61 3.24 19.44 -2.74
N THR A 62 2.96 20.67 -2.34
CA THR A 62 1.64 21.29 -2.45
C THR A 62 1.71 22.56 -3.28
N GLN A 63 0.55 23.10 -3.66
CA GLN A 63 0.52 24.45 -4.20
C GLN A 63 0.84 25.47 -3.09
N PRO A 64 1.55 26.57 -3.41
CA PRO A 64 1.83 27.62 -2.45
C PRO A 64 0.54 28.13 -1.78
N SER A 65 0.58 28.28 -0.46
CA SER A 65 -0.57 28.71 0.33
C SER A 65 -0.30 30.08 0.97
N PRO A 66 -1.11 31.11 0.67
CA PRO A 66 -0.95 32.44 1.29
C PRO A 66 -1.11 32.43 2.82
N ILE A 67 -1.88 31.48 3.35
CA ILE A 67 -2.13 31.32 4.79
C ILE A 67 -1.13 30.39 5.48
N ALA A 68 -0.26 29.74 4.71
CA ALA A 68 0.76 28.82 5.21
C ALA A 68 2.04 28.95 4.36
N PRO A 69 2.76 30.09 4.43
CA PRO A 69 3.89 30.38 3.56
C PRO A 69 5.10 29.46 3.75
N ASP A 70 5.21 28.81 4.91
CA ASP A 70 6.28 27.86 5.27
C ASP A 70 5.89 26.39 5.03
N LEU A 71 4.72 26.12 4.40
CA LEU A 71 4.19 24.77 4.25
C LEU A 71 5.19 23.83 3.57
N ASP A 72 5.82 24.25 2.48
CA ASP A 72 6.77 23.41 1.74
C ASP A 72 8.00 23.04 2.59
N THR A 73 8.49 23.97 3.42
CA THR A 73 9.58 23.71 4.37
C THR A 73 9.19 22.66 5.39
N ARG A 74 7.96 22.71 5.92
CA ARG A 74 7.46 21.70 6.86
C ARG A 74 7.35 20.33 6.17
N LEU A 75 6.82 20.29 4.95
CA LEU A 75 6.64 19.06 4.17
C LEU A 75 7.98 18.41 3.78
N ALA A 76 9.04 19.19 3.55
CA ALA A 76 10.37 18.68 3.20
C ALA A 76 10.97 17.74 4.28
N SER A 77 10.58 17.92 5.55
CA SER A 77 11.04 17.08 6.66
C SER A 77 10.17 15.83 6.89
N MET A 78 9.03 15.72 6.20
CA MET A 78 8.04 14.70 6.46
C MET A 78 8.56 13.30 6.09
N PRO A 79 8.41 12.28 6.97
CA PRO A 79 8.81 10.90 6.70
C PRO A 79 8.13 10.30 5.46
N ALA A 80 8.66 9.19 4.97
CA ALA A 80 8.01 8.42 3.92
C ALA A 80 6.67 7.83 4.43
N PHE A 81 5.65 7.86 3.59
CA PHE A 81 4.30 7.41 3.94
C PHE A 81 3.60 6.77 2.74
N CYS A 82 2.62 5.91 3.02
CA CYS A 82 1.67 5.42 2.04
C CYS A 82 0.54 6.43 1.88
N ARG A 83 0.37 6.94 0.65
CA ARG A 83 -0.74 7.80 0.28
C ARG A 83 -1.81 6.94 -0.37
N VAL A 84 -2.99 6.93 0.21
CA VAL A 84 -4.16 6.21 -0.29
C VAL A 84 -5.22 7.22 -0.66
N GLN A 85 -5.75 7.12 -1.88
CA GLN A 85 -6.76 8.02 -2.39
C GLN A 85 -8.02 7.23 -2.68
N VAL A 86 -9.13 7.72 -2.16
CA VAL A 86 -10.40 7.01 -2.12
C VAL A 86 -11.51 7.93 -2.59
N VAL A 87 -12.46 7.37 -3.33
CA VAL A 87 -13.74 8.01 -3.64
C VAL A 87 -14.84 7.25 -2.93
N ALA A 88 -15.55 7.91 -2.02
CA ALA A 88 -16.74 7.37 -1.39
C ALA A 88 -18.01 7.93 -2.05
N THR A 89 -19.03 7.08 -2.12
CA THR A 89 -20.34 7.40 -2.72
C THR A 89 -21.45 7.05 -1.72
N PRO A 90 -21.64 7.86 -0.64
CA PRO A 90 -22.65 7.59 0.38
C PRO A 90 -24.10 7.60 -0.15
N SER A 91 -24.36 8.39 -1.19
CA SER A 91 -25.63 8.46 -1.93
C SER A 91 -25.35 8.44 -3.44
N SER A 92 -26.36 8.15 -4.26
CA SER A 92 -26.22 8.04 -5.72
C SER A 92 -25.80 9.33 -6.42
N ASP A 93 -26.02 10.47 -5.78
CA ASP A 93 -25.74 11.82 -6.27
C ASP A 93 -24.54 12.48 -5.58
N SER A 94 -23.81 11.75 -4.71
CA SER A 94 -22.64 12.28 -4.00
C SER A 94 -21.33 11.63 -4.42
N LYS A 95 -20.26 12.42 -4.38
CA LYS A 95 -18.87 11.96 -4.60
C LYS A 95 -17.98 12.65 -3.59
N VAL A 96 -17.38 11.87 -2.69
CA VAL A 96 -16.51 12.38 -1.62
C VAL A 96 -15.10 11.87 -1.84
N GLY A 97 -14.16 12.78 -2.07
CA GLY A 97 -12.74 12.45 -2.08
C GLY A 97 -12.22 12.27 -0.65
N VAL A 98 -11.41 11.24 -0.42
CA VAL A 98 -10.73 10.98 0.84
C VAL A 98 -9.28 10.66 0.56
N GLU A 99 -8.38 11.19 1.38
CA GLU A 99 -6.96 10.88 1.31
C GLU A 99 -6.46 10.42 2.68
N VAL A 100 -5.78 9.28 2.72
CA VAL A 100 -5.25 8.67 3.95
C VAL A 100 -3.74 8.58 3.83
N TRP A 101 -3.04 9.08 4.84
CA TRP A 101 -1.57 9.05 4.92
C TRP A 101 -1.17 8.12 6.05
N LEU A 102 -0.54 6.99 5.70
CA LEU A 102 -0.09 5.98 6.66
C LEU A 102 1.44 6.00 6.73
N PRO A 103 2.06 6.31 7.88
CA PRO A 103 3.51 6.23 8.02
C PRO A 103 4.01 4.83 7.68
N LEU A 104 5.10 4.74 6.90
CA LEU A 104 5.72 3.44 6.61
C LEU A 104 6.61 2.93 7.73
N GLU A 105 6.90 3.76 8.72
CA GLU A 105 7.72 3.45 9.88
C GLU A 105 7.17 4.19 11.09
N HIS A 106 7.45 3.68 12.29
CA HIS A 106 7.20 4.36 13.56
C HIS A 106 5.76 4.88 13.75
N TRP A 107 4.74 4.15 13.28
CA TRP A 107 3.35 4.50 13.58
C TRP A 107 3.11 4.50 15.10
N ASN A 108 2.59 5.62 15.60
CA ASN A 108 2.35 5.82 17.03
C ASN A 108 1.01 5.24 17.52
N GLY A 109 0.31 4.47 16.69
CA GLY A 109 -0.97 3.85 17.02
C GLY A 109 -2.18 4.80 17.04
N ARG A 110 -2.01 6.06 16.60
CA ARG A 110 -3.09 7.07 16.62
C ARG A 110 -3.62 7.34 15.22
N PHE A 111 -4.91 7.66 15.17
CA PHE A 111 -5.61 8.16 13.98
C PHE A 111 -5.95 9.64 14.16
N LEU A 112 -5.77 10.43 13.11
CA LEU A 112 -6.16 11.83 13.07
C LEU A 112 -7.05 12.05 11.85
N GLY A 113 -8.32 12.40 12.10
CA GLY A 113 -9.24 12.88 11.06
C GLY A 113 -9.14 14.39 10.96
N THR A 114 -8.92 14.91 9.76
CA THR A 114 -9.02 16.35 9.47
C THR A 114 -10.39 16.68 8.87
N GLY A 115 -10.77 17.95 8.96
CA GLY A 115 -11.98 18.48 8.33
C GLY A 115 -11.65 19.67 7.44
N ASN A 116 -12.65 20.17 6.73
CA ASN A 116 -12.52 21.40 5.95
C ASN A 116 -12.63 22.64 6.86
N GLY A 117 -11.90 23.71 6.52
CA GLY A 117 -12.05 25.02 7.16
C GLY A 117 -13.35 25.74 6.78
N ALA A 118 -13.78 26.71 7.57
CA ALA A 118 -15.07 27.38 7.41
C ALA A 118 -15.10 28.29 6.16
N GLY A 119 -16.13 28.10 5.32
CA GLY A 119 -16.47 29.04 4.26
C GLY A 119 -17.20 28.53 3.01
N LEU A 120 -17.81 27.33 3.03
CA LEU A 120 -18.69 26.73 1.97
C LEU A 120 -18.09 25.59 1.09
N GLY A 121 -17.10 24.82 1.58
CA GLY A 121 -16.74 23.41 1.20
C GLY A 121 -16.38 23.09 -0.28
N GLY A 122 -15.27 22.43 -0.63
CA GLY A 122 -14.24 21.73 0.14
C GLY A 122 -12.85 21.85 -0.51
N SER A 123 -11.87 21.09 -0.03
CA SER A 123 -10.52 21.08 -0.60
C SER A 123 -9.73 19.82 -0.24
N LEU A 124 -9.11 19.22 -1.26
CA LEU A 124 -7.97 18.30 -1.21
C LEU A 124 -6.89 18.83 -2.17
N THR A 125 -6.75 20.16 -2.24
CA THR A 125 -5.96 21.07 -3.12
C THR A 125 -5.66 20.72 -4.59
N LYS A 126 -6.20 19.64 -5.16
CA LYS A 126 -6.35 19.49 -6.60
C LYS A 126 -7.56 18.62 -6.93
N TRP A 127 -8.59 19.26 -7.47
CA TRP A 127 -9.68 18.62 -8.22
C TRP A 127 -9.18 17.89 -9.50
N GLU A 128 -7.92 17.43 -9.58
CA GLU A 128 -7.33 16.78 -10.76
C GLU A 128 -7.65 15.29 -10.89
N TRP A 129 -8.19 14.64 -9.85
CA TRP A 129 -8.84 13.32 -9.99
C TRP A 129 -10.18 13.38 -10.74
N SER A 130 -10.55 14.56 -11.26
CA SER A 130 -11.87 14.89 -11.83
C SER A 130 -11.84 15.21 -13.33
N ARG A 131 -10.71 15.04 -14.02
CA ARG A 131 -10.69 15.01 -15.50
C ARG A 131 -10.42 13.58 -15.98
N GLY A 132 -11.44 12.75 -15.80
CA GLY A 132 -11.83 11.79 -16.84
C GLY A 132 -12.84 12.50 -17.72
#